data_AF-A0AA88YN71-F1
#
_entry.id   AF-A0AA88YN71-F1
#
_cell.length_a   1.000
_cell.length_b   1.000
_cell.length_c   1.000
_cell.angle_alpha   90.00
_cell.angle_beta   90.00
_cell.angle_gamma   90.00
#
_symmetry.space_group_name_H-M   'P 1'
#
loop_
_entity.id
_entity.type
_entity.pdbx_description
1 polymer ?
#
loop_
_entity_poly.entity_id
_entity_poly.type
_entity_poly.pdbx_seq_one_letter_code
_entity_poly.pdbx_strand_id
1 'polypeptide(L)'
;MPQTTNRQVQRDRFNCPIGPGTVYNSLLDISNATRKRATQINHLEVDRMQKLNKIMERNQRYNEYIRNRVKEKTEKSLQELKAFQKVLNEEYKVDNFKTMELGFKREYVMTPRTARRFKLETRVYHSGFDRKAFRPEINRKIRQMDPTRTTRIMKKILLEKSKDQSDILIDRNLSVDGFYKMLEDRTNLKRYMYGRKPTIVRFETPGDLEASKVIDAVSRSNDPDAENRNQSDP
;
A
#
# COMPACT_ATOMS: atom_id res chain seq x y z
N MET A 1 -47.49 -21.59 -18.58
CA MET A 1 -48.79 -21.46 -19.27
C MET A 1 -48.59 -20.62 -20.53
N PRO A 2 -49.03 -21.07 -21.72
CA PRO A 2 -48.84 -20.31 -22.94
C PRO A 2 -49.76 -19.08 -22.93
N GLN A 3 -49.16 -17.88 -23.04
CA GLN A 3 -49.90 -16.62 -23.14
C GLN A 3 -50.53 -16.53 -24.53
N THR A 4 -51.85 -16.74 -24.64
CA THR A 4 -52.59 -16.38 -25.86
C THR A 4 -52.51 -14.87 -26.04
N THR A 5 -51.76 -14.44 -27.05
CA THR A 5 -51.53 -13.03 -27.34
C THR A 5 -52.84 -12.34 -27.76
N ASN A 6 -53.00 -11.05 -27.42
CA ASN A 6 -54.20 -10.25 -27.75
C ASN A 6 -54.63 -10.34 -29.24
N ARG A 7 -53.69 -10.66 -30.13
CA ARG A 7 -53.90 -10.81 -31.58
C ARG A 7 -54.71 -12.06 -31.94
N GLN A 8 -54.59 -13.13 -31.16
CA GLN A 8 -55.32 -14.39 -31.39
C GLN A 8 -56.80 -14.23 -31.01
N VAL A 9 -57.06 -13.56 -29.89
CA VAL A 9 -58.43 -13.26 -29.43
C VAL A 9 -59.16 -12.28 -30.36
N GLN A 10 -58.43 -11.30 -30.92
CA GLN A 10 -58.99 -10.41 -31.93
C GLN A 10 -59.34 -11.16 -33.22
N ARG A 11 -58.49 -12.09 -33.68
CA ARG A 11 -58.81 -12.97 -34.81
C ARG A 11 -60.05 -13.82 -34.53
N ASP A 12 -60.17 -14.38 -33.34
CA ASP A 12 -61.32 -15.20 -32.96
C ASP A 12 -62.62 -14.38 -32.94
N ARG A 13 -62.58 -13.12 -32.46
CA ARG A 13 -63.73 -12.18 -32.51
C ARG A 13 -64.23 -11.89 -33.93
N PHE A 14 -63.35 -11.86 -34.93
CA PHE A 14 -63.71 -11.56 -36.33
C PHE A 14 -64.02 -12.82 -37.17
N ASN A 15 -63.62 -14.01 -36.71
CA ASN A 15 -63.83 -15.28 -37.41
C ASN A 15 -65.00 -16.12 -36.83
N CYS A 16 -65.82 -15.56 -35.94
CA CYS A 16 -66.98 -16.27 -35.40
C CYS A 16 -68.18 -16.16 -36.35
N PRO A 17 -68.88 -17.28 -36.66
CA PRO A 17 -70.06 -17.27 -37.53
C PRO A 17 -71.31 -16.66 -36.88
N ILE A 18 -71.19 -16.12 -35.66
CA ILE A 18 -72.31 -15.63 -34.86
C ILE A 18 -72.13 -14.12 -34.70
N GLY A 19 -73.13 -13.35 -35.15
CA GLY A 19 -73.08 -11.91 -35.32
C GLY A 19 -72.76 -11.06 -34.07
N PRO A 20 -72.72 -9.71 -34.23
CA PRO A 20 -72.49 -8.80 -33.12
C PRO A 20 -73.56 -8.97 -32.02
N GLY A 21 -73.14 -9.06 -30.75
CA GLY A 21 -74.06 -9.14 -29.59
C GLY A 21 -74.30 -10.54 -28.99
N THR A 22 -73.57 -11.56 -29.44
CA THR A 22 -73.75 -12.94 -28.95
C THR A 22 -73.07 -13.18 -27.60
N VAL A 23 -73.60 -14.15 -26.83
CA VAL A 23 -73.06 -14.54 -25.51
C VAL A 23 -71.56 -14.85 -25.59
N TYR A 24 -71.11 -15.47 -26.68
CA TYR A 24 -69.69 -15.75 -26.92
C TYR A 24 -68.83 -14.48 -27.01
N ASN A 25 -69.27 -13.46 -27.74
CA ASN A 25 -68.58 -12.17 -27.81
C ASN A 25 -68.54 -11.46 -26.45
N SER A 26 -69.62 -11.55 -25.66
CA SER A 26 -69.64 -11.00 -24.29
C SER A 26 -68.64 -11.71 -23.36
N LEU A 27 -68.48 -13.03 -23.50
CA LEU A 27 -67.50 -13.81 -22.73
C LEU A 27 -66.06 -13.47 -23.11
N LEU A 28 -65.77 -13.30 -24.40
CA LEU A 28 -64.47 -12.81 -24.87
C LEU A 28 -64.15 -11.42 -24.34
N ASP A 29 -65.15 -10.55 -24.23
CA ASP A 29 -64.99 -9.18 -23.72
C ASP A 29 -64.69 -9.15 -22.23
N ILE A 30 -65.40 -9.97 -21.45
CA ILE A 30 -65.14 -10.17 -20.03
C ILE A 30 -63.73 -10.77 -19.82
N SER A 31 -63.33 -11.73 -20.66
CA SER A 31 -61.99 -12.32 -20.63
C SER A 31 -60.90 -11.29 -20.93
N ASN A 32 -61.11 -10.45 -21.95
CA ASN A 32 -60.18 -9.38 -22.33
C ASN A 32 -60.09 -8.28 -21.26
N ALA A 33 -61.23 -7.90 -20.68
CA ALA A 33 -61.27 -6.93 -19.59
C ALA A 33 -60.53 -7.47 -18.35
N THR A 34 -60.74 -8.74 -17.99
CA THR A 34 -60.05 -9.40 -16.88
C THR A 34 -58.55 -9.48 -17.13
N ARG A 35 -58.12 -9.85 -18.36
CA ARG A 35 -56.69 -9.84 -18.74
C ARG A 35 -56.07 -8.46 -18.63
N LYS A 36 -56.75 -7.42 -19.12
CA LYS A 36 -56.26 -6.03 -19.01
C LYS A 36 -56.10 -5.59 -17.55
N ARG A 37 -57.06 -5.91 -16.68
CA ARG A 37 -56.95 -5.64 -15.23
C ARG A 37 -55.77 -6.40 -14.61
N ALA A 38 -55.60 -7.67 -14.93
CA ALA A 38 -54.48 -8.47 -14.44
C ALA A 38 -53.12 -7.90 -14.89
N THR A 39 -52.99 -7.44 -16.14
CA THR A 39 -51.75 -6.79 -16.61
C THR A 39 -51.48 -5.49 -15.87
N GLN A 40 -52.50 -4.68 -15.60
CA GLN A 40 -52.35 -3.43 -14.83
C GLN A 40 -51.89 -3.71 -13.39
N ILE A 41 -52.48 -4.72 -12.73
CA ILE A 41 -52.06 -5.14 -11.40
C ILE A 41 -50.60 -5.61 -11.42
N ASN A 42 -50.22 -6.43 -12.41
CA ASN A 42 -48.83 -6.88 -12.54
C ASN A 42 -47.85 -5.70 -12.71
N HIS A 43 -48.20 -4.67 -13.48
CA HIS A 43 -47.35 -3.48 -13.62
C HIS A 43 -47.20 -2.74 -12.29
N LEU A 44 -48.29 -2.55 -11.54
CA LEU A 44 -48.24 -1.91 -10.22
C LEU A 44 -47.37 -2.71 -9.23
N GLU A 45 -47.47 -4.04 -9.25
CA GLU A 45 -46.64 -4.91 -8.41
C GLU A 45 -45.16 -4.85 -8.81
N VAL A 46 -44.85 -4.81 -10.11
CA VAL A 46 -43.48 -4.63 -10.60
C VAL A 46 -42.91 -3.29 -10.12
N ASP A 47 -43.67 -2.20 -10.20
CA ASP A 47 -43.23 -0.89 -9.72
C ASP A 47 -42.99 -0.86 -8.20
N ARG A 48 -43.84 -1.54 -7.43
CA ARG A 48 -43.66 -1.72 -5.98
C ARG A 48 -42.37 -2.50 -5.69
N MET A 49 -42.16 -3.61 -6.38
CA MET A 49 -40.95 -4.43 -6.23
C MET A 49 -39.68 -3.65 -6.60
N GLN A 50 -39.71 -2.82 -7.65
CA GLN A 50 -38.59 -1.95 -8.00
C GLN A 50 -38.27 -0.94 -6.89
N LYS A 51 -39.29 -0.32 -6.28
CA LYS A 51 -39.10 0.60 -5.15
C LYS A 51 -38.51 -0.11 -3.93
N LEU A 52 -39.01 -1.31 -3.61
CA LEU A 52 -38.48 -2.13 -2.52
C LEU A 52 -37.03 -2.52 -2.77
N ASN A 53 -36.69 -2.96 -3.99
CA ASN A 53 -35.31 -3.30 -4.35
C ASN A 53 -34.37 -2.10 -4.19
N LYS A 54 -34.79 -0.89 -4.62
CA LYS A 54 -33.98 0.34 -4.41
C LYS A 54 -33.73 0.62 -2.93
N ILE A 55 -34.72 0.42 -2.06
CA ILE A 55 -34.56 0.60 -0.61
C ILE A 55 -33.64 -0.48 -0.04
N MET A 56 -33.81 -1.73 -0.45
CA MET A 56 -32.95 -2.85 -0.04
C MET A 56 -31.49 -2.62 -0.43
N GLU A 57 -31.23 -2.21 -1.67
CA GLU A 57 -29.87 -1.88 -2.14
C GLU A 57 -29.25 -0.75 -1.32
N ARG A 58 -30.02 0.30 -1.00
CA ARG A 58 -29.54 1.41 -0.17
C ARG A 58 -29.16 0.93 1.23
N ASN A 59 -30.01 0.11 1.84
CA ASN A 59 -29.74 -0.49 3.16
C ASN A 59 -28.55 -1.44 3.11
N GLN A 60 -28.42 -2.23 2.05
CA GLN A 60 -27.29 -3.13 1.85
C GLN A 60 -25.98 -2.34 1.78
N ARG A 61 -25.90 -1.27 0.97
CA ARG A 61 -24.71 -0.42 0.86
C ARG A 61 -24.35 0.23 2.20
N TYR A 62 -25.34 0.70 2.95
CA TYR A 62 -25.11 1.28 4.27
C TYR A 62 -24.59 0.23 5.28
N ASN A 63 -25.18 -0.96 5.28
CA ASN A 63 -24.73 -2.07 6.12
C ASN A 63 -23.33 -2.55 5.76
N GLU A 64 -23.00 -2.63 4.47
CA GLU A 64 -21.65 -2.94 3.98
C GLU A 64 -20.63 -1.90 4.45
N TYR A 65 -20.97 -0.61 4.36
CA TYR A 65 -20.12 0.46 4.86
C TYR A 65 -19.83 0.31 6.37
N ILE A 66 -20.85 0.07 7.18
CA ILE A 66 -20.67 -0.14 8.62
C ILE A 66 -19.83 -1.40 8.88
N ARG A 67 -20.16 -2.52 8.23
CA ARG A 67 -19.45 -3.79 8.38
C ARG A 67 -17.97 -3.63 8.02
N ASN A 68 -17.66 -2.96 6.91
CA ASN A 68 -16.29 -2.72 6.49
C ASN A 68 -15.54 -1.86 7.51
N ARG A 69 -16.18 -0.80 8.04
CA ARG A 69 -15.56 0.04 9.08
C ARG A 69 -15.27 -0.72 10.36
N VAL A 70 -16.20 -1.59 10.79
CA VAL A 70 -16.00 -2.46 11.96
C VAL A 70 -14.88 -3.45 11.67
N LYS A 71 -14.89 -4.10 10.51
CA LYS A 71 -13.87 -5.05 10.07
C LYS A 71 -12.48 -4.41 10.09
N GLU A 72 -12.30 -3.24 9.46
CA GLU A 72 -11.03 -2.51 9.46
C GLU A 72 -10.53 -2.19 10.88
N LYS A 73 -11.44 -1.77 11.78
CA LYS A 73 -11.08 -1.48 13.17
C LYS A 73 -10.64 -2.75 13.90
N THR A 74 -11.33 -3.86 13.69
CA THR A 74 -10.99 -5.15 14.30
C THR A 74 -9.67 -5.69 13.75
N GLU A 75 -9.44 -5.59 12.44
CA GLU A 75 -8.20 -6.02 11.78
C GLU A 75 -7.00 -5.22 12.29
N LYS A 76 -7.14 -3.89 12.39
CA LYS A 76 -6.10 -3.02 12.98
C LYS A 76 -5.80 -3.41 14.43
N SER A 77 -6.83 -3.60 15.26
CA SER A 77 -6.66 -4.01 16.65
C SER A 77 -5.98 -5.38 16.76
N LEU A 78 -6.35 -6.32 15.90
CA LEU A 78 -5.78 -7.66 15.86
C LEU A 78 -4.31 -7.63 15.40
N GLN A 79 -3.99 -6.79 14.41
CA GLN A 79 -2.63 -6.56 13.95
C GLN A 79 -1.76 -5.95 15.06
N GLU A 80 -2.27 -4.97 15.80
CA GLU A 80 -1.60 -4.38 16.97
C GLU A 80 -1.35 -5.42 18.07
N LEU A 81 -2.34 -6.27 18.38
CA LEU A 81 -2.18 -7.34 19.38
C LEU A 81 -1.14 -8.38 18.97
N LYS A 82 -1.19 -8.84 17.71
CA LYS A 82 -0.17 -9.77 17.18
C LYS A 82 1.22 -9.17 17.21
N ALA A 83 1.35 -7.90 16.83
CA ALA A 83 2.63 -7.19 16.87
C ALA A 83 3.12 -7.02 18.32
N PHE A 84 2.24 -6.70 19.26
CA PHE A 84 2.56 -6.61 20.68
C PHE A 84 3.07 -7.96 21.23
N GLN A 85 2.35 -9.05 20.96
CA GLN A 85 2.76 -10.39 21.37
C GLN A 85 4.15 -10.77 20.82
N LYS A 86 4.43 -10.43 19.55
CA LYS A 86 5.76 -10.64 18.95
C LYS A 86 6.84 -9.82 19.65
N VAL A 87 6.58 -8.54 19.94
CA VAL A 87 7.53 -7.66 20.63
C VAL A 87 7.88 -8.21 22.01
N LEU A 88 6.89 -8.68 22.78
CA LEU A 88 7.11 -9.30 24.08
C LEU A 88 7.91 -10.60 23.97
N ASN A 89 7.53 -11.49 23.06
CA ASN A 89 8.13 -12.81 22.95
C ASN A 89 9.55 -12.81 22.34
N GLU A 90 9.83 -11.89 21.42
CA GLU A 90 11.12 -11.86 20.71
C GLU A 90 12.10 -10.86 21.34
N GLU A 91 11.66 -9.61 21.58
CA GLU A 91 12.57 -8.49 21.89
C GLU A 91 12.62 -8.14 23.39
N TYR A 92 11.53 -8.36 24.13
CA TYR A 92 11.37 -7.92 25.54
C TYR A 92 10.92 -9.05 26.48
N LYS A 93 11.52 -10.24 26.35
CA LYS A 93 11.47 -11.25 27.43
C LYS A 93 12.25 -10.75 28.63
N VAL A 94 11.80 -11.08 29.85
CA VAL A 94 12.43 -10.68 31.13
C VAL A 94 13.92 -11.00 31.13
N ASP A 95 14.30 -12.18 30.63
CA ASP A 95 15.68 -12.66 30.54
C ASP A 95 16.57 -11.78 29.65
N ASN A 96 15.97 -11.01 28.74
CA ASN A 96 16.68 -10.18 27.77
C ASN A 96 16.84 -8.72 28.25
N PHE A 97 16.37 -8.35 29.45
CA PHE A 97 16.47 -6.98 29.97
C PHE A 97 17.90 -6.70 30.43
N LYS A 98 18.67 -6.02 29.56
CA LYS A 98 20.04 -5.62 29.88
C LYS A 98 20.11 -4.64 31.04
N THR A 99 19.03 -3.88 31.26
CA THR A 99 18.89 -2.96 32.39
C THR A 99 18.84 -3.64 33.76
N MET A 100 18.50 -4.93 33.81
CA MET A 100 18.42 -5.71 35.05
C MET A 100 19.72 -6.49 35.33
N GLU A 101 20.70 -6.45 34.42
CA GLU A 101 22.00 -7.10 34.61
C GLU A 101 22.83 -6.34 35.66
N LEU A 102 23.47 -7.10 36.57
CA LEU A 102 24.35 -6.54 37.58
C LEU A 102 25.52 -5.78 36.92
N GLY A 103 25.73 -4.52 37.32
CA GLY A 103 26.80 -3.67 36.80
C GLY A 103 26.46 -2.91 35.51
N PHE A 104 25.20 -2.91 35.06
CA PHE A 104 24.78 -2.14 33.91
C PHE A 104 25.02 -0.63 34.09
N LYS A 105 25.86 -0.04 33.23
CA LYS A 105 26.05 1.42 33.14
C LYS A 105 25.38 1.97 31.89
N ARG A 106 24.75 3.14 32.04
CA ARG A 106 24.05 3.85 30.94
C ARG A 106 24.99 4.30 29.82
N GLU A 107 26.29 4.36 30.10
CA GLU A 107 27.36 4.71 29.16
C GLU A 107 27.58 3.66 28.07
N TYR A 108 27.16 2.40 28.26
CA TYR A 108 27.28 1.34 27.24
C TYR A 108 26.28 1.48 26.07
N VAL A 109 25.51 2.57 26.04
CA VAL A 109 24.53 2.86 24.99
C VAL A 109 25.23 3.49 23.78
N MET A 110 25.79 2.64 22.91
CA MET A 110 26.54 3.07 21.73
C MET A 110 25.68 3.34 20.49
N THR A 111 24.43 2.86 20.45
CA THR A 111 23.59 2.96 19.25
C THR A 111 22.20 3.54 19.54
N PRO A 112 21.58 4.25 18.58
CA PRO A 112 20.21 4.74 18.71
C PRO A 112 19.18 3.63 19.00
N ARG A 113 19.48 2.39 18.59
CA ARG A 113 18.65 1.20 18.85
C ARG A 113 18.71 0.78 20.31
N THR A 114 19.91 0.71 20.90
CA THR A 114 20.09 0.34 22.31
C THR A 114 19.54 1.42 23.24
N ALA A 115 19.68 2.71 22.89
CA ALA A 115 19.12 3.82 23.67
C ALA A 115 17.59 3.74 23.78
N ARG A 116 16.94 3.42 22.66
CA ARG A 116 15.48 3.27 22.59
C ARG A 116 14.99 2.07 23.41
N ARG A 117 15.69 0.94 23.27
CA ARG A 117 15.42 -0.27 24.05
C ARG A 117 15.51 0.02 25.55
N PHE A 118 16.57 0.68 26.00
CA PHE A 118 16.75 1.10 27.39
C PHE A 118 15.59 1.99 27.89
N LYS A 119 15.19 2.98 27.10
CA LYS A 119 14.07 3.88 27.45
C LYS A 119 12.73 3.13 27.60
N LEU A 120 12.57 2.04 26.86
CA LEU A 120 11.40 1.17 26.97
C LEU A 120 11.50 0.23 28.16
N GLU A 121 12.65 -0.41 28.37
CA GLU A 121 12.88 -1.28 29.51
C GLU A 121 12.65 -0.55 30.84
N THR A 122 13.22 0.65 30.99
CA THR A 122 12.99 1.52 32.16
C THR A 122 11.52 1.88 32.35
N ARG A 123 10.80 2.22 31.26
CA ARG A 123 9.36 2.51 31.35
C ARG A 123 8.56 1.28 31.78
N VAL A 124 8.89 0.12 31.25
CA VAL A 124 8.21 -1.15 31.58
C VAL A 124 8.47 -1.54 33.03
N TYR A 125 9.69 -1.31 33.52
CA TYR A 125 10.01 -1.53 34.93
C TYR A 125 9.11 -0.71 35.86
N HIS A 126 8.86 0.56 35.55
CA HIS A 126 8.03 1.44 36.39
C HIS A 126 6.51 1.32 36.18
N SER A 127 6.06 0.97 34.97
CA SER A 127 4.63 0.99 34.62
C SER A 127 4.04 -0.39 34.31
N GLY A 128 4.85 -1.45 34.34
CA GLY A 128 4.48 -2.78 33.91
C GLY A 128 4.39 -2.93 32.39
N PHE A 129 3.91 -4.09 31.95
CA PHE A 129 3.79 -4.43 30.53
C PHE A 129 2.53 -3.85 29.87
N ASP A 130 2.33 -2.53 29.94
CA ASP A 130 1.21 -1.86 29.27
C ASP A 130 1.49 -1.70 27.76
N ARG A 131 0.49 -2.05 26.93
CA ARG A 131 0.50 -1.84 25.48
C ARG A 131 0.84 -0.40 25.10
N LYS A 132 0.41 0.59 25.89
CA LYS A 132 0.71 2.01 25.62
C LYS A 132 2.21 2.31 25.69
N ALA A 133 2.93 1.68 26.61
CA ALA A 133 4.38 1.85 26.76
C ALA A 133 5.12 1.36 25.51
N PHE A 134 4.66 0.25 24.91
CA PHE A 134 5.25 -0.41 23.73
C PHE A 134 4.79 0.12 22.37
N ARG A 135 3.88 1.10 22.33
CA ARG A 135 3.34 1.65 21.08
C ARG A 135 4.40 1.97 20.00
N PRO A 136 5.58 2.53 20.33
CA PRO A 136 6.63 2.77 19.34
C PRO A 136 7.16 1.48 18.69
N GLU A 137 7.38 0.41 19.46
CA GLU A 137 7.90 -0.86 18.95
C GLU A 137 6.83 -1.68 18.25
N ILE A 138 5.59 -1.64 18.73
CA ILE A 138 4.43 -2.22 18.05
C ILE A 138 4.32 -1.62 16.64
N ASN A 139 4.30 -0.29 16.54
CA ASN A 139 4.25 0.41 15.25
C ASN A 139 5.44 0.08 14.35
N ARG A 140 6.64 -0.07 14.94
CA ARG A 140 7.83 -0.48 14.19
C ARG A 140 7.67 -1.89 13.62
N LYS A 141 7.18 -2.84 14.42
CA LYS A 141 6.97 -4.23 14.00
C LYS A 141 5.88 -4.32 12.94
N ILE A 142 4.78 -3.57 13.07
CA ILE A 142 3.74 -3.45 12.04
C ILE A 142 4.35 -2.98 10.72
N ARG A 143 5.15 -1.91 10.72
CA ARG A 143 5.85 -1.41 9.52
C ARG A 143 6.90 -2.38 8.97
N GLN A 144 7.41 -3.31 9.77
CA GLN A 144 8.32 -4.36 9.29
C GLN A 144 7.56 -5.50 8.62
N MET A 145 6.35 -5.79 9.10
CA MET A 145 5.46 -6.80 8.50
C MET A 145 4.71 -6.30 7.26
N ASP A 146 4.81 -5.01 6.93
CA ASP A 146 4.15 -4.44 5.76
C ASP A 146 4.70 -5.07 4.45
N PRO A 147 3.84 -5.74 3.65
CA PRO A 147 4.27 -6.41 2.43
C PRO A 147 4.86 -5.45 1.38
N THR A 148 4.45 -4.19 1.38
CA THR A 148 4.98 -3.20 0.44
C THR A 148 6.44 -2.86 0.74
N ARG A 149 6.81 -2.89 2.02
CA ARG A 149 8.18 -2.67 2.46
C ARG A 149 9.04 -3.91 2.20
N THR A 150 8.53 -5.10 2.49
CA THR A 150 9.28 -6.35 2.26
C THR A 150 9.57 -6.54 0.77
N THR A 151 8.59 -6.31 -0.10
CA THR A 151 8.77 -6.33 -1.57
C THR A 151 9.79 -5.30 -2.04
N ARG A 152 9.77 -4.07 -1.50
CA ARG A 152 10.78 -3.05 -1.82
C ARG A 152 12.19 -3.47 -1.42
N ILE A 153 12.35 -4.04 -0.23
CA ILE A 153 13.64 -4.55 0.25
C ILE A 153 14.11 -5.71 -0.63
N MET A 154 13.23 -6.66 -0.93
CA MET A 154 13.53 -7.80 -1.79
C MET A 154 13.94 -7.35 -3.20
N LYS A 155 13.22 -6.39 -3.79
CA LYS A 155 13.59 -5.79 -5.09
C LYS A 155 14.97 -5.14 -5.04
N LYS A 156 15.28 -4.41 -3.96
CA LYS A 156 16.61 -3.79 -3.79
C LYS A 156 17.70 -4.86 -3.74
N ILE A 157 17.51 -5.91 -2.95
CA ILE A 157 18.46 -7.02 -2.83
C ILE A 157 18.66 -7.72 -4.18
N LEU A 158 17.57 -7.99 -4.91
CA LEU A 158 17.65 -8.60 -6.24
C LEU A 158 18.39 -7.71 -7.24
N LEU A 159 18.13 -6.41 -7.23
CA LEU A 159 18.84 -5.44 -8.07
C LEU A 159 20.33 -5.34 -7.73
N GLU A 160 20.70 -5.46 -6.45
CA GLU A 160 22.09 -5.45 -6.01
C GLU A 160 22.80 -6.74 -6.46
N LYS A 161 22.19 -7.90 -6.21
CA LYS A 161 22.70 -9.19 -6.69
C LYS A 161 22.82 -9.25 -8.22
N SER A 162 21.86 -8.69 -8.95
CA SER A 162 21.91 -8.69 -10.41
C SER A 162 23.00 -7.76 -10.93
N LYS A 163 23.27 -6.63 -10.26
CA LYS A 163 24.33 -5.70 -10.66
C LYS A 163 25.71 -6.34 -10.62
N ASP A 164 25.96 -7.23 -9.66
CA ASP A 164 27.24 -7.92 -9.51
C ASP A 164 27.37 -9.13 -10.46
N GLN A 165 26.27 -9.58 -11.07
CA GLN A 165 26.24 -10.72 -12.00
C GLN A 165 26.12 -10.34 -13.47
N SER A 166 25.67 -9.12 -13.78
CA SER A 166 25.57 -8.63 -15.15
C SER A 166 26.82 -7.84 -15.53
N ASP A 167 27.72 -8.46 -16.31
CA ASP A 167 28.87 -7.78 -16.94
C ASP A 167 28.48 -6.70 -17.97
N ILE A 168 27.18 -6.56 -18.26
CA ILE A 168 26.64 -5.63 -19.25
C ILE A 168 25.93 -4.48 -18.51
N LEU A 169 26.63 -3.36 -18.37
CA LEU A 169 26.01 -2.08 -17.97
C LEU A 169 25.24 -1.52 -19.15
N ILE A 170 23.92 -1.73 -19.18
CA ILE A 170 23.04 -1.08 -20.15
C ILE A 170 22.95 0.41 -19.78
N ASP A 171 23.51 1.27 -20.63
CA ASP A 171 23.34 2.72 -20.51
C ASP A 171 21.86 3.08 -20.75
N ARG A 172 21.21 3.71 -19.77
CA ARG A 172 19.78 4.03 -19.81
C ARG A 172 19.45 5.25 -20.67
N ASN A 173 20.48 6.00 -21.07
CA ASN A 173 20.35 7.17 -21.93
C ASN A 173 20.63 6.86 -23.40
N LEU A 174 20.84 5.58 -23.73
CA LEU A 174 21.12 5.16 -25.10
C LEU A 174 19.86 5.27 -25.96
N SER A 175 19.98 5.85 -27.15
CA SER A 175 18.89 5.85 -28.13
C SER A 175 18.58 4.41 -28.57
N VAL A 176 17.33 4.16 -28.98
CA VAL A 176 16.87 2.84 -29.41
C VAL A 176 17.78 2.27 -30.52
N ASP A 177 18.17 3.10 -31.49
CA ASP A 177 19.07 2.72 -32.58
C ASP A 177 20.50 2.42 -32.08
N GLY A 178 20.96 3.13 -31.04
CA GLY A 178 22.26 2.88 -30.41
C GLY A 178 22.29 1.56 -29.64
N PHE A 179 21.17 1.20 -29.00
CA PHE A 179 21.04 -0.07 -28.29
C PHE A 179 21.08 -1.28 -29.22
N TYR A 180 20.36 -1.24 -30.35
CA TYR A 180 20.39 -2.34 -31.31
C TYR A 180 21.75 -2.49 -32.00
N LYS A 181 22.43 -1.38 -32.35
CA LYS A 181 23.81 -1.43 -32.84
C LYS A 181 24.80 -2.03 -31.81
N MET A 182 24.61 -1.74 -30.51
CA MET A 182 25.43 -2.31 -29.43
C MET A 182 25.24 -3.83 -29.30
N LEU A 183 24.07 -4.37 -29.63
CA LEU A 183 23.79 -5.81 -29.64
C LEU A 183 24.33 -6.52 -30.88
N GLU A 184 24.42 -5.83 -32.01
CA GLU A 184 24.93 -6.37 -33.28
C GLU A 184 26.47 -6.43 -33.33
N ASP A 185 27.17 -5.48 -32.69
CA ASP A 185 28.63 -5.42 -32.66
C ASP A 185 29.25 -6.42 -31.66
N ARG A 186 29.61 -7.62 -32.14
CA ARG A 186 30.30 -8.66 -31.36
C ARG A 186 31.68 -8.26 -30.81
N THR A 187 32.30 -7.22 -31.37
CA THR A 187 33.64 -6.72 -30.99
C THR A 187 33.59 -5.63 -29.91
N ASN A 188 32.45 -4.93 -29.74
CA ASN A 188 32.29 -3.82 -28.80
C ASN A 188 31.97 -4.26 -27.36
N LEU A 189 31.59 -5.52 -27.13
CA LEU A 189 31.40 -6.06 -25.78
C LEU A 189 32.62 -5.88 -24.87
N LYS A 190 33.84 -5.86 -25.44
CA LYS A 190 35.08 -5.70 -24.67
C LYS A 190 35.47 -4.24 -24.39
N ARG A 191 34.92 -3.26 -25.12
CA ARG A 191 35.33 -1.84 -25.02
C ARG A 191 34.55 -1.02 -24.00
N TYR A 192 33.40 -1.50 -23.53
CA TYR A 192 32.66 -0.86 -22.44
C TYR A 192 33.11 -1.37 -21.05
N MET A 193 34.38 -1.76 -20.92
CA MET A 193 35.01 -1.95 -19.63
C MET A 193 35.33 -0.59 -19.01
N TYR A 194 34.53 -0.25 -18.00
CA TYR A 194 34.78 0.72 -16.93
C TYR A 194 34.99 2.19 -17.31
N GLY A 195 33.99 2.99 -16.93
CA GLY A 195 34.14 4.38 -16.56
C GLY A 195 33.28 4.70 -15.34
N ARG A 196 33.56 4.07 -14.18
CA ARG A 196 33.03 4.60 -12.90
C ARG A 196 33.74 5.93 -12.66
N LYS A 197 33.02 7.06 -12.71
CA LYS A 197 33.48 8.23 -11.93
C LYS A 197 33.48 7.79 -10.47
N PRO A 198 34.59 7.90 -9.73
CA PRO A 198 34.59 7.58 -8.32
C PRO A 198 33.74 8.64 -7.60
N THR A 199 32.47 8.34 -7.31
CA THR A 199 31.80 9.01 -6.21
C THR A 199 32.43 8.49 -4.94
N ILE A 200 33.42 9.23 -4.46
CA ILE A 200 33.95 9.10 -3.10
C ILE A 200 32.80 9.49 -2.17
N VAL A 201 31.98 8.52 -1.78
CA VAL A 201 31.18 8.64 -0.56
C VAL A 201 32.08 8.14 0.55
N ARG A 202 32.90 9.05 1.11
CA ARG A 202 33.59 8.79 2.38
C ARG A 202 32.53 8.69 3.47
N PHE A 203 32.40 7.52 4.08
CA PHE A 203 31.81 7.45 5.41
C PHE A 203 32.92 7.85 6.37
N GLU A 204 32.81 9.05 6.93
CA GLU A 204 33.70 9.50 7.99
C GLU A 204 33.61 8.49 9.15
N THR A 205 34.71 7.80 9.44
CA THR A 205 34.87 7.10 10.70
C THR A 205 35.30 8.13 11.75
N PRO A 206 34.96 7.93 13.04
CA PRO A 206 35.19 8.94 14.09
C PRO A 206 36.65 9.37 14.30
N GLY A 207 37.63 8.64 13.75
CA GLY A 207 39.06 9.01 13.82
C GLY A 207 39.51 10.02 12.76
N ASP A 208 38.74 10.25 11.70
CA ASP A 208 39.13 11.13 10.58
C ASP A 208 38.80 12.62 10.85
N LEU A 209 37.94 12.90 11.83
CA LEU A 209 37.55 14.25 12.25
C LEU A 209 38.65 14.98 13.05
N GLU A 210 39.57 14.25 13.69
CA GLU A 210 40.72 14.85 14.39
C GLU A 210 41.86 15.18 13.40
N ALA A 211 42.09 14.33 12.40
CA ALA A 211 43.10 14.57 11.36
C ALA A 211 42.70 15.73 10.42
N SER A 212 41.41 15.89 10.12
CA SER A 212 40.89 17.00 9.29
C SER A 212 41.12 18.38 9.94
N LYS A 213 40.98 18.50 11.27
CA LYS A 213 41.21 19.77 11.98
C LYS A 213 42.69 20.19 12.00
N VAL A 214 43.61 19.22 11.96
CA VAL A 214 45.05 19.49 11.91
C VAL A 214 45.48 19.95 10.51
N ILE A 215 44.87 19.42 9.45
CA ILE A 215 45.19 19.79 8.06
C ILE A 215 44.63 21.16 7.69
N ASP A 216 43.42 21.51 8.13
CA ASP A 216 42.85 22.85 7.91
C ASP A 216 43.57 23.97 8.68
N ALA A 217 44.22 23.64 9.80
CA ALA A 217 45.04 24.60 10.56
C ALA A 217 46.40 24.87 9.87
N VAL A 218 46.99 23.87 9.21
CA VAL A 218 48.27 23.98 8.50
C VAL A 218 48.11 24.58 7.09
N SER A 219 46.92 24.44 6.50
CA SER A 219 46.64 25.00 5.16
C SER A 219 46.35 26.51 5.19
N ARG A 220 45.91 27.05 6.33
CA ARG A 220 45.72 28.50 6.55
C ARG A 220 46.99 29.26 6.91
N SER A 221 48.11 28.57 7.18
CA SER A 221 49.39 29.20 7.50
C SER A 221 50.37 29.29 6.32
N ASN A 222 49.98 28.82 5.12
CA ASN A 222 50.85 28.74 3.95
C ASN A 222 50.26 29.43 2.70
N ASP A 223 49.40 30.43 2.87
CA ASP A 223 49.03 31.37 1.79
C ASP A 223 50.10 32.48 1.70
N PRO A 224 50.97 32.50 0.67
CA PRO A 224 52.00 33.55 0.53
C PRO A 224 51.45 34.90 0.04
N ASP A 225 50.15 35.03 -0.23
CA ASP A 225 49.54 36.24 -0.80
C ASP A 225 48.71 37.07 0.21
N ALA A 226 48.77 36.75 1.50
CA ALA A 226 48.01 37.46 2.54
C ALA A 226 48.70 38.74 3.08
N GLU A 227 49.98 38.98 2.78
CA GLU A 227 50.74 40.10 3.38
C GLU A 227 50.68 41.43 2.63
N ASN A 228 49.98 41.54 1.49
CA ASN A 228 50.04 42.75 0.66
C ASN A 228 48.70 43.48 0.41
N ARG A 229 47.75 43.41 1.35
CA ARG A 229 46.45 44.10 1.23
C ARG A 229 46.13 45.19 2.26
N ASN A 230 47.09 45.59 3.11
CA ASN A 230 46.88 46.63 4.12
C ASN A 230 47.92 47.77 4.08
N GLN A 231 48.35 48.21 2.90
CA GLN A 231 49.07 49.48 2.74
C GLN A 231 48.70 50.17 1.43
N SER A 232 47.59 50.90 1.43
CA SER A 232 47.36 52.09 0.58
C SER A 232 45.95 52.60 0.82
N ASP A 233 45.83 53.66 1.62
CA ASP A 233 45.17 54.92 1.27
C ASP A 233 44.58 55.64 2.51
N PRO A 234 44.56 56.99 2.49
CA PRO A 234 44.93 57.87 3.60
C PRO A 234 43.87 58.15 4.66
#